data_AF-A0AAI8RCA8-F1
#
_entry.id   AF-A0AAI8RCA8-F1
#
_cell.length_a   1.000
_cell.length_b   1.000
_cell.length_c   1.000
_cell.angle_alpha   90.00
_cell.angle_beta   90.00
_cell.angle_gamma   90.00
#
_symmetry.space_group_name_H-M   'P 1'
#
loop_
_entity.id
_entity.type
_entity.pdbx_description
1 polymer ?
#
loop_
_entity_poly.entity_id
_entity_poly.type
_entity_poly.pdbx_seq_one_letter_code
_entity_poly.pdbx_strand_id
1 'polypeptide(L)'
;MKKYIVNKRAIDGAELLQLIMESNGIYESTLEKLLQCNRTGLEGRLSTLEKHKWVSKKKLSKHFYYAKKFDLDNLNYLDLQADALQKMLTLGFRTNKLSIATNQQKHVTASFYSSVRNIYNHKNFTQKSQAFQLFNQCLSKESKELFSKFINQHHVEVPIHFSSIYDKNQSIHTHSLNNLDIVAIPDMQHLPIVKEKLKDFSIYRVKNNTDFIRDDILIYIQSEDCFFFYVKNEQRQWNLYKIDSLFGFIYYLSNYFKSSKQMTFSNDEEKYKTLEILYVKSRENRKQYNTITKKNAK
;
A
#
# COMPACT_ATOMS: atom_id res chain seq x y z
N MET A 1 -1.86 -20.40 -4.55
CA MET A 1 -1.55 -19.24 -5.42
C MET A 1 -2.26 -18.02 -4.85
N LYS A 2 -1.53 -17.01 -4.35
CA LYS A 2 -2.15 -15.77 -3.87
C LYS A 2 -2.87 -15.08 -5.04
N LYS A 3 -4.13 -14.70 -4.85
CA LYS A 3 -4.92 -14.03 -5.88
C LYS A 3 -4.84 -12.52 -5.66
N TYR A 4 -3.84 -11.88 -6.26
CA TYR A 4 -3.70 -10.42 -6.22
C TYR A 4 -4.92 -9.73 -6.83
N ILE A 5 -5.24 -8.55 -6.30
CA ILE A 5 -6.32 -7.71 -6.79
C ILE A 5 -5.81 -6.94 -8.01
N VAL A 6 -5.91 -7.60 -9.17
CA VAL A 6 -5.56 -7.04 -10.47
C VAL A 6 -6.80 -6.55 -11.23
N ASN A 7 -6.58 -5.77 -12.30
CA ASN A 7 -7.63 -5.27 -13.20
C ASN A 7 -8.73 -4.45 -12.50
N LYS A 8 -8.32 -3.54 -11.59
CA LYS A 8 -9.18 -2.57 -10.91
C LYS A 8 -8.99 -1.16 -11.42
N ARG A 9 -7.78 -0.80 -11.86
CA ARG A 9 -7.38 0.57 -12.21
C ARG A 9 -6.87 0.61 -13.65
N ALA A 10 -7.26 1.65 -14.38
CA ALA A 10 -6.74 1.89 -15.71
C ALA A 10 -5.28 2.37 -15.61
N ILE A 11 -4.50 2.11 -16.65
CA ILE A 11 -3.08 2.48 -16.66
C ILE A 11 -2.95 3.95 -17.08
N ASP A 12 -2.31 4.73 -16.22
CA ASP A 12 -1.73 6.02 -16.57
C ASP A 12 -0.34 5.78 -17.19
N GLY A 13 -0.12 6.35 -18.37
CA GLY A 13 1.14 6.17 -19.11
C GLY A 13 2.32 6.90 -18.48
N ALA A 14 2.10 8.09 -17.91
CA ALA A 14 3.15 8.85 -17.26
C ALA A 14 3.57 8.19 -15.95
N GLU A 15 2.60 7.70 -15.18
CA GLU A 15 2.85 6.91 -13.96
C GLU A 15 3.61 5.61 -14.28
N LEU A 16 3.17 4.85 -15.30
CA LEU A 16 3.87 3.64 -15.75
C LEU A 16 5.34 3.92 -16.12
N LEU A 17 5.57 4.97 -16.90
CA LEU A 17 6.92 5.34 -17.32
C LEU A 17 7.79 5.75 -16.12
N GLN A 18 7.22 6.54 -15.20
CA GLN A 18 7.91 6.95 -13.97
C GLN A 18 8.36 5.75 -13.15
N LEU A 19 7.49 4.75 -12.94
CA LEU A 19 7.84 3.54 -12.19
C LEU A 19 8.98 2.76 -12.84
N ILE A 20 8.98 2.63 -14.17
CA ILE A 20 10.05 1.90 -14.87
C ILE A 20 11.37 2.68 -14.82
N MET A 21 11.32 4.00 -14.97
CA MET A 21 12.52 4.84 -14.93
C MET A 21 13.15 4.84 -13.54
N GLU A 22 12.35 5.00 -12.49
CA GLU A 22 12.85 5.11 -11.12
C GLU A 22 13.15 3.77 -10.47
N SER A 23 12.63 2.65 -10.97
CA SER A 23 12.97 1.33 -10.41
C SER A 23 14.38 0.85 -10.74
N ASN A 24 14.98 1.33 -11.83
CA ASN A 24 16.17 0.72 -12.45
C ASN A 24 16.00 -0.78 -12.78
N GLY A 25 14.76 -1.25 -12.96
CA GLY A 25 14.47 -2.67 -13.15
C GLY A 25 13.29 -3.08 -12.33
N ILE A 26 12.23 -3.53 -13.01
CA ILE A 26 11.01 -3.98 -12.35
C ILE A 26 10.37 -5.13 -13.12
N TYR A 27 9.88 -6.14 -12.39
CA TYR A 27 9.14 -7.24 -13.02
C TYR A 27 7.81 -6.73 -13.58
N GLU A 28 7.39 -7.33 -14.69
CA GLU A 28 6.05 -7.09 -15.24
C GLU A 28 4.95 -7.41 -14.22
N SER A 29 5.11 -8.48 -13.45
CA SER A 29 4.19 -8.87 -12.38
C SER A 29 4.15 -7.85 -11.24
N THR A 30 5.29 -7.24 -10.89
CA THR A 30 5.34 -6.18 -9.88
C THR A 30 4.62 -4.93 -10.38
N LEU A 31 4.79 -4.55 -11.66
CA LEU A 31 4.02 -3.46 -12.28
C LEU A 31 2.51 -3.76 -12.27
N GLU A 32 2.12 -4.99 -12.58
CA GLU A 32 0.71 -5.42 -12.54
C GLU A 32 0.12 -5.24 -11.13
N LYS A 33 0.86 -5.67 -10.10
CA LYS A 33 0.48 -5.49 -8.68
C LYS A 33 0.41 -4.02 -8.29
N LEU A 34 1.44 -3.23 -8.58
CA LEU A 34 1.49 -1.82 -8.19
C LEU A 34 0.37 -1.00 -8.85
N LEU A 35 0.21 -1.15 -10.17
CA LEU A 35 -0.77 -0.41 -10.96
C LEU A 35 -2.19 -0.98 -10.87
N GLN A 36 -2.36 -2.19 -10.32
CA GLN A 36 -3.66 -2.89 -10.19
C GLN A 36 -4.38 -3.01 -11.53
N CYS A 37 -3.59 -3.21 -12.59
CA CYS A 37 -4.07 -3.13 -13.95
C CYS A 37 -4.32 -4.51 -14.54
N ASN A 38 -4.81 -4.55 -15.78
CA ASN A 38 -4.97 -5.79 -16.52
C ASN A 38 -3.65 -6.15 -17.21
N ARG A 39 -3.19 -7.40 -17.04
CA ARG A 39 -1.99 -7.92 -17.70
C ARG A 39 -1.91 -7.63 -19.21
N THR A 40 -2.92 -7.98 -19.99
CA THR A 40 -2.92 -7.75 -21.45
C THR A 40 -2.82 -6.27 -21.79
N GLY A 41 -3.52 -5.41 -21.03
CA GLY A 41 -3.42 -3.97 -21.18
C GLY A 41 -2.03 -3.41 -20.83
N LEU A 42 -1.37 -4.00 -19.84
CA LEU A 42 0.00 -3.67 -19.45
C LEU A 42 1.00 -4.09 -20.51
N GLU A 43 0.96 -5.35 -20.97
CA GLU A 43 1.80 -5.91 -22.04
C GLU A 43 1.75 -5.04 -23.31
N GLY A 44 0.54 -4.62 -23.71
CA GLY A 44 0.36 -3.75 -24.89
C GLY A 44 1.03 -2.38 -24.73
N ARG A 45 0.94 -1.76 -23.55
CA ARG A 45 1.59 -0.46 -23.27
C ARG A 45 3.10 -0.59 -23.19
N LEU A 46 3.60 -1.63 -22.54
CA LEU A 46 5.03 -1.92 -22.44
C LEU A 46 5.65 -2.13 -23.82
N SER A 47 4.95 -2.87 -24.71
CA SER A 47 5.37 -3.08 -26.09
C SER A 47 5.50 -1.77 -26.87
N THR A 48 4.57 -0.83 -26.65
CA THR A 48 4.65 0.52 -27.24
C THR A 48 5.86 1.30 -26.72
N LEU A 49 6.10 1.31 -25.40
CA LEU A 49 7.25 1.98 -24.80
C LEU A 49 8.58 1.40 -25.29
N GLU A 50 8.66 0.08 -25.44
CA GLU A 50 9.82 -0.62 -26.00
C GLU A 50 10.05 -0.26 -27.48
N LYS A 51 8.99 -0.25 -28.31
CA LYS A 51 9.07 0.17 -29.71
C LYS A 51 9.60 1.60 -29.86
N HIS A 52 9.23 2.49 -28.95
CA HIS A 52 9.75 3.86 -28.89
C HIS A 52 11.13 3.98 -28.23
N LYS A 53 11.75 2.88 -27.81
CA LYS A 53 13.05 2.81 -27.13
C LYS A 53 13.12 3.61 -25.82
N TRP A 54 11.98 3.82 -25.17
CA TRP A 54 11.93 4.50 -23.87
C TRP A 54 12.31 3.56 -22.71
N VAL A 55 12.06 2.26 -22.91
CA VAL A 55 12.39 1.19 -21.97
C VAL A 55 12.97 0.00 -22.75
N SER A 56 13.71 -0.86 -22.07
CA SER A 56 14.21 -2.13 -22.62
C SER A 56 13.59 -3.31 -21.88
N LYS A 57 13.14 -4.32 -22.61
CA LYS A 57 12.66 -5.59 -22.06
C LYS A 57 13.82 -6.58 -21.98
N LYS A 58 13.94 -7.28 -20.86
CA LYS A 58 14.82 -8.44 -20.72
C LYS A 58 14.07 -9.61 -20.09
N LYS A 59 14.51 -10.82 -20.41
CA LYS A 59 14.02 -12.06 -19.82
C LYS A 59 15.10 -12.64 -18.92
N LEU A 60 14.80 -12.81 -17.64
CA LEU A 60 15.66 -13.51 -16.68
C LEU A 60 14.90 -14.74 -16.19
N SER A 61 15.40 -15.93 -16.50
CA SER A 61 14.70 -17.20 -16.22
C SER A 61 13.26 -17.18 -16.79
N LYS A 62 12.24 -17.33 -15.94
CA LYS A 62 10.82 -17.35 -16.32
C LYS A 62 10.13 -15.98 -16.30
N HIS A 63 10.85 -14.90 -15.94
CA HIS A 63 10.25 -13.59 -15.71
C HIS A 63 10.72 -12.54 -16.73
N PHE A 64 9.82 -11.62 -17.08
CA PHE A 64 10.14 -10.43 -17.87
C PHE A 64 10.28 -9.22 -16.95
N TYR A 65 11.26 -8.38 -17.25
CA TYR A 65 11.51 -7.15 -16.53
C TYR A 65 11.85 -6.02 -17.50
N TYR A 66 11.50 -4.81 -17.08
CA TYR A 66 11.63 -3.59 -17.88
C TYR A 66 12.49 -2.58 -17.14
N ALA A 67 13.41 -1.94 -17.85
CA ALA A 67 14.26 -0.92 -17.27
C ALA A 67 14.78 0.05 -18.34
N LYS A 68 15.16 1.26 -17.91
CA LYS A 68 16.03 2.15 -18.70
C LYS A 68 17.51 1.86 -18.44
N LYS A 69 17.86 1.68 -17.16
CA LYS A 69 19.17 1.21 -16.67
C LYS A 69 18.90 -0.06 -15.84
N PHE A 70 19.68 -1.11 -16.05
CA PHE A 70 19.44 -2.41 -15.41
C PHE A 70 20.15 -2.55 -14.06
N ASP A 71 19.35 -2.84 -13.04
CA ASP A 71 19.73 -3.16 -11.67
C ASP A 71 18.79 -4.29 -11.21
N LEU A 72 19.36 -5.45 -10.90
CA LEU A 72 18.60 -6.64 -10.53
C LEU A 72 18.38 -6.75 -9.02
N ASP A 73 19.15 -6.00 -8.23
CA ASP A 73 19.18 -6.15 -6.78
C ASP A 73 17.87 -5.66 -6.17
N ASN A 74 17.23 -4.67 -6.80
CA ASN A 74 15.99 -4.04 -6.32
C ASN A 74 14.70 -4.82 -6.61
N LEU A 75 14.77 -5.90 -7.39
CA LEU A 75 13.59 -6.58 -7.91
C LEU A 75 12.71 -7.22 -6.82
N ASN A 76 13.33 -7.96 -5.90
CA ASN A 76 12.60 -8.66 -4.83
C ASN A 76 12.04 -7.67 -3.80
N TYR A 77 12.76 -6.58 -3.54
CA TYR A 77 12.33 -5.52 -2.64
C TYR A 77 11.05 -4.84 -3.13
N LEU A 78 11.03 -4.45 -4.41
CA LEU A 78 9.85 -3.82 -5.02
C LEU A 78 8.67 -4.79 -5.10
N ASP A 79 8.91 -6.08 -5.37
CA ASP A 79 7.83 -7.07 -5.39
C ASP A 79 7.20 -7.28 -4.01
N LEU A 80 8.01 -7.30 -2.96
CA LEU A 80 7.54 -7.42 -1.58
C LEU A 80 6.77 -6.17 -1.12
N GLN A 81 7.21 -4.97 -1.51
CA GLN A 81 6.45 -3.73 -1.28
C GLN A 81 5.13 -3.72 -2.06
N ALA A 82 5.11 -4.26 -3.28
CA ALA A 82 3.88 -4.37 -4.07
C ALA A 82 2.85 -5.30 -3.43
N ASP A 83 3.30 -6.37 -2.76
CA ASP A 83 2.43 -7.25 -1.98
C ASP A 83 1.79 -6.52 -0.78
N ALA A 84 2.55 -5.70 -0.06
CA ALA A 84 2.02 -4.86 1.02
C ALA A 84 0.99 -3.84 0.49
N LEU A 85 1.27 -3.21 -0.65
CA LEU A 85 0.32 -2.32 -1.33
C LEU A 85 -0.98 -3.06 -1.69
N GLN A 86 -0.87 -4.30 -2.21
CA GLN A 86 -2.02 -5.14 -2.53
C GLN A 86 -2.88 -5.43 -1.29
N LYS A 87 -2.25 -5.61 -0.12
CA LYS A 87 -2.98 -5.80 1.13
C LYS A 87 -3.82 -4.58 1.51
N MET A 88 -3.36 -3.36 1.27
CA MET A 88 -4.19 -2.15 1.48
C MET A 88 -5.49 -2.19 0.68
N LEU A 89 -5.47 -2.75 -0.53
CA LEU A 89 -6.66 -2.90 -1.36
C LEU A 89 -7.65 -3.91 -0.79
N THR A 90 -7.15 -5.00 -0.21
CA THR A 90 -7.99 -5.99 0.47
C THR A 90 -8.70 -5.39 1.69
N LEU A 91 -8.09 -4.39 2.33
CA LEU A 91 -8.69 -3.63 3.43
C LEU A 91 -9.72 -2.59 2.95
N GLY A 92 -9.98 -2.46 1.65
CA GLY A 92 -10.98 -1.53 1.12
C GLY A 92 -10.43 -0.13 0.82
N PHE A 93 -9.11 0.05 0.79
CA PHE A 93 -8.48 1.26 0.27
C PHE A 93 -8.23 1.14 -1.24
N ARG A 94 -8.09 2.27 -1.92
CA ARG A 94 -7.74 2.37 -3.33
C ARG A 94 -6.55 3.29 -3.48
N THR A 95 -5.67 2.99 -4.41
CA THR A 95 -4.51 3.85 -4.73
C THR A 95 -4.96 5.04 -5.57
N ASN A 96 -4.61 6.24 -5.11
CA ASN A 96 -4.75 7.51 -5.84
C ASN A 96 -3.48 7.75 -6.69
N LYS A 97 -2.39 8.06 -6.01
CA LYS A 97 -1.07 8.35 -6.58
C LYS A 97 -0.09 7.27 -6.16
N LEU A 98 0.85 6.95 -7.05
CA LEU A 98 1.91 6.00 -6.84
C LEU A 98 3.20 6.53 -7.47
N SER A 99 4.32 6.38 -6.78
CA SER A 99 5.64 6.66 -7.32
C SER A 99 6.69 5.79 -6.64
N ILE A 100 7.80 5.56 -7.35
CA ILE A 100 9.02 5.04 -6.74
C ILE A 100 9.97 6.22 -6.50
N ALA A 101 10.54 6.27 -5.30
CA ALA A 101 11.61 7.18 -4.95
C ALA A 101 12.91 6.39 -4.77
N THR A 102 14.02 7.02 -5.17
CA THR A 102 15.36 6.46 -5.05
C THR A 102 16.12 7.15 -3.93
N ASN A 103 16.35 6.44 -2.83
CA ASN A 103 17.37 6.80 -1.83
C ASN A 103 18.49 5.73 -1.87
N GLN A 104 19.11 5.41 -0.72
CA GLN A 104 20.00 4.25 -0.59
C GLN A 104 19.32 2.94 -1.06
N GLN A 105 17.98 2.87 -0.98
CA GLN A 105 17.15 1.80 -1.52
C GLN A 105 15.94 2.37 -2.27
N LYS A 106 15.27 1.52 -3.06
CA LYS A 106 14.04 1.86 -3.76
C LYS A 106 12.84 1.69 -2.83
N HIS A 107 12.03 2.74 -2.74
CA HIS A 107 10.83 2.76 -1.91
C HIS A 107 9.62 3.18 -2.72
N VAL A 108 8.50 2.51 -2.47
CA VAL A 108 7.20 2.86 -3.04
C VAL A 108 6.53 3.88 -2.14
N THR A 109 6.14 5.02 -2.69
CA THR A 109 5.27 5.98 -2.02
C THR A 109 3.92 6.00 -2.72
N ALA A 110 2.84 5.94 -1.94
CA ALA A 110 1.50 6.00 -2.49
C ALA A 110 0.57 6.78 -1.57
N SER A 111 -0.44 7.40 -2.18
CA SER A 111 -1.58 7.92 -1.44
C SER A 111 -2.77 6.99 -1.64
N PHE A 112 -3.40 6.57 -0.54
CA PHE A 112 -4.58 5.71 -0.58
C PHE A 112 -5.81 6.45 -0.12
N TYR A 113 -6.92 6.19 -0.78
CA TYR A 113 -8.21 6.74 -0.41
C TYR A 113 -9.24 5.64 -0.19
N SER A 114 -10.24 5.91 0.64
CA SER A 114 -11.38 5.01 0.84
C SER A 114 -12.62 5.80 1.20
N SER A 115 -13.79 5.24 0.84
CA SER A 115 -15.08 5.67 1.39
C SER A 115 -15.51 4.67 2.46
N VAL A 116 -14.84 4.73 3.61
CA VAL A 116 -15.12 3.85 4.76
C VAL A 116 -16.57 4.01 5.22
N ARG A 117 -17.11 5.25 5.19
CA ARG A 117 -18.53 5.51 5.44
C ARG A 117 -19.46 4.66 4.57
N ASN A 118 -19.19 4.55 3.27
CA ASN A 118 -20.02 3.77 2.36
C ASN A 118 -19.89 2.26 2.64
N ILE A 119 -18.68 1.80 3.00
CA ILE A 119 -18.45 0.40 3.42
C ILE A 119 -19.25 0.09 4.71
N TYR A 120 -19.13 0.96 5.72
CA TYR A 120 -19.80 0.81 7.01
C TYR A 120 -21.33 0.82 6.89
N ASN A 121 -21.88 1.69 6.04
CA ASN A 121 -23.33 1.84 5.87
C ASN A 121 -23.93 0.87 4.84
N HIS A 122 -23.12 0.07 4.16
CA HIS A 122 -23.62 -0.89 3.18
C HIS A 122 -24.56 -1.91 3.85
N LYS A 123 -25.70 -2.21 3.20
CA LYS A 123 -26.75 -3.08 3.77
C LYS A 123 -26.23 -4.46 4.19
N ASN A 124 -25.27 -5.01 3.44
CA ASN A 124 -24.70 -6.33 3.68
C ASN A 124 -23.41 -6.29 4.53
N PHE A 125 -23.09 -5.17 5.18
CA PHE A 125 -21.91 -5.08 6.03
C PHE A 125 -22.18 -5.76 7.39
N THR A 126 -21.63 -6.96 7.57
CA THR A 126 -21.91 -7.82 8.73
C THR A 126 -21.05 -7.51 9.97
N GLN A 127 -19.99 -6.70 9.83
CA GLN A 127 -19.02 -6.44 10.91
C GLN A 127 -19.28 -5.14 11.68
N LYS A 128 -20.52 -4.61 11.69
CA LYS A 128 -20.87 -3.39 12.44
C LYS A 128 -20.62 -3.51 13.95
N SER A 129 -20.97 -4.65 14.53
CA SER A 129 -20.75 -4.91 15.96
C SER A 129 -19.27 -4.88 16.32
N GLN A 130 -18.41 -5.52 15.51
CA GLN A 130 -16.96 -5.49 15.67
C GLN A 130 -16.40 -4.06 15.55
N ALA A 131 -16.87 -3.29 14.57
CA ALA A 131 -16.47 -1.89 14.42
C ALA A 131 -16.85 -1.05 15.65
N PHE A 132 -18.05 -1.24 16.20
CA PHE A 132 -18.50 -0.57 17.41
C PHE A 132 -17.71 -0.98 18.66
N GLN A 133 -17.38 -2.27 18.81
CA GLN A 133 -16.52 -2.75 19.88
C GLN A 133 -15.14 -2.08 19.84
N LEU A 134 -14.50 -2.05 18.66
CA LEU A 134 -13.20 -1.40 18.47
C LEU A 134 -13.26 0.11 18.76
N PHE A 135 -14.33 0.78 18.33
CA PHE A 135 -14.56 2.19 18.67
C PHE A 135 -14.60 2.41 20.19
N ASN A 136 -15.30 1.55 20.93
CA ASN A 136 -15.39 1.66 22.38
C ASN A 136 -14.06 1.37 23.08
N GLN A 137 -13.20 0.53 22.48
CA GLN A 137 -11.86 0.17 22.95
C GLN A 137 -10.78 1.20 22.60
N CYS A 138 -11.12 2.33 21.94
CA CYS A 138 -10.15 3.38 21.69
C CYS A 138 -9.58 3.95 23.01
N LEU A 139 -8.27 4.21 23.01
CA LEU A 139 -7.46 4.51 24.18
C LEU A 139 -7.65 5.93 24.73
N SER A 140 -8.20 6.84 23.93
CA SER A 140 -8.50 8.21 24.33
C SER A 140 -9.72 8.78 23.61
N LYS A 141 -10.17 9.96 24.06
CA LYS A 141 -11.26 10.70 23.40
C LYS A 141 -10.85 11.14 22.00
N GLU A 142 -9.62 11.62 21.83
CA GLU A 142 -9.05 12.01 20.53
C GLU A 142 -9.00 10.82 19.57
N SER A 143 -8.64 9.63 20.06
CA SER A 143 -8.69 8.40 19.26
C SER A 143 -10.12 8.04 18.84
N LYS A 144 -11.12 8.21 19.71
CA LYS A 144 -12.55 8.04 19.35
C LYS A 144 -13.01 9.06 18.31
N GLU A 145 -12.59 10.32 18.45
CA GLU A 145 -12.90 11.37 17.48
C GLU A 145 -12.28 11.06 16.11
N LEU A 146 -11.03 10.60 16.09
CA LEU A 146 -10.35 10.21 14.85
C LEU A 146 -11.01 8.99 14.21
N PHE A 147 -11.32 7.95 14.99
CA PHE A 147 -12.08 6.78 14.50
C PHE A 147 -13.43 7.19 13.91
N SER A 148 -14.15 8.09 14.59
CA SER A 148 -15.42 8.64 14.12
C SER A 148 -15.29 9.36 12.77
N LYS A 149 -14.17 10.05 12.51
CA LYS A 149 -13.93 10.69 11.21
C LYS A 149 -13.90 9.67 10.08
N PHE A 150 -13.27 8.51 10.26
CA PHE A 150 -13.25 7.46 9.24
C PHE A 150 -14.66 6.99 8.85
N ILE A 151 -15.55 6.79 9.82
CA ILE A 151 -16.89 6.25 9.57
C ILE A 151 -17.90 7.31 9.11
N ASN A 152 -17.67 8.59 9.42
CA ASN A 152 -18.63 9.66 9.15
C ASN A 152 -18.27 10.53 7.93
N GLN A 153 -17.00 10.61 7.55
CA GLN A 153 -16.57 11.40 6.40
C GLN A 153 -16.73 10.61 5.10
N HIS A 154 -17.09 11.30 4.02
CA HIS A 154 -17.30 10.65 2.72
C HIS A 154 -16.01 10.01 2.19
N HIS A 155 -14.88 10.69 2.37
CA HIS A 155 -13.58 10.19 1.97
C HIS A 155 -12.51 10.43 3.03
N VAL A 156 -11.60 9.46 3.10
CA VAL A 156 -10.33 9.57 3.80
C VAL A 156 -9.20 9.32 2.81
N GLU A 157 -8.11 10.04 2.95
CA GLU A 157 -6.87 9.85 2.20
C GLU A 157 -5.68 9.74 3.18
N VAL A 158 -4.85 8.72 2.99
CA VAL A 158 -3.71 8.36 3.84
C VAL A 158 -2.46 8.25 2.96
N PRO A 159 -1.43 9.09 3.18
CA PRO A 159 -0.14 8.93 2.53
C PRO A 159 0.67 7.82 3.20
N ILE A 160 1.23 6.92 2.39
CA ILE A 160 1.95 5.73 2.83
C ILE A 160 3.31 5.64 2.14
N HIS A 161 4.33 5.33 2.90
CA HIS A 161 5.65 4.97 2.43
C HIS A 161 5.91 3.49 2.71
N PHE A 162 6.24 2.72 1.67
CA PHE A 162 6.58 1.31 1.78
C PHE A 162 8.09 1.15 1.68
N SER A 163 8.63 0.34 2.56
CA SER A 163 9.99 -0.20 2.49
C SER A 163 9.91 -1.71 2.68
N SER A 164 11.03 -2.39 2.50
CA SER A 164 11.08 -3.85 2.62
C SER A 164 12.40 -4.29 3.19
N ILE A 165 12.40 -5.32 4.04
CA ILE A 165 13.61 -6.00 4.50
C ILE A 165 13.59 -7.39 3.87
N TYR A 166 14.57 -7.68 3.01
CA TYR A 166 14.74 -9.01 2.43
C TYR A 166 16.02 -9.68 2.97
N ASP A 167 17.08 -8.90 3.15
CA ASP A 167 18.35 -9.36 3.70
C ASP A 167 18.49 -8.99 5.17
N LYS A 168 19.05 -9.90 5.97
CA LYS A 168 19.20 -9.70 7.44
C LYS A 168 20.12 -8.53 7.80
N ASN A 169 21.07 -8.19 6.93
CA ASN A 169 22.05 -7.13 7.16
C ASN A 169 21.58 -5.76 6.65
N GLN A 170 20.34 -5.67 6.18
CA GLN A 170 19.84 -4.47 5.54
C GLN A 170 19.59 -3.36 6.58
N SER A 171 20.21 -2.20 6.37
CA SER A 171 19.92 -1.05 7.20
C SER A 171 18.57 -0.44 6.81
N ILE A 172 17.63 -0.49 7.74
CA ILE A 172 16.34 0.18 7.64
C ILE A 172 16.19 1.21 8.76
N HIS A 173 15.57 2.35 8.47
CA HIS A 173 15.31 3.41 9.43
C HIS A 173 14.14 4.29 8.96
N THR A 174 13.56 5.05 9.89
CA THR A 174 12.51 6.03 9.58
C THR A 174 13.07 7.25 8.88
N HIS A 175 12.63 7.49 7.64
CA HIS A 175 13.06 8.65 6.83
C HIS A 175 12.19 9.89 7.01
N SER A 176 10.93 9.71 7.39
CA SER A 176 9.97 10.81 7.54
C SER A 176 8.96 10.50 8.62
N LEU A 177 8.47 11.54 9.28
CA LEU A 177 7.32 11.45 10.17
C LEU A 177 6.02 11.79 9.49
N ASN A 178 6.01 12.15 8.21
CA ASN A 178 4.80 12.68 7.58
C ASN A 178 3.88 11.59 7.00
N ASN A 179 4.39 10.40 6.76
CA ASN A 179 3.63 9.32 6.12
C ASN A 179 3.39 8.19 7.11
N LEU A 180 2.39 7.35 6.84
CA LEU A 180 2.37 6.01 7.44
C LEU A 180 3.52 5.20 6.83
N ASP A 181 4.43 4.70 7.65
CA ASP A 181 5.51 3.86 7.19
C ASP A 181 5.09 2.39 7.33
N ILE A 182 5.26 1.62 6.26
CA ILE A 182 5.02 0.19 6.19
C ILE A 182 6.33 -0.51 5.82
N VAL A 183 6.79 -1.44 6.66
CA VAL A 183 7.92 -2.33 6.34
C VAL A 183 7.38 -3.69 5.93
N ALA A 184 7.65 -4.10 4.71
CA ALA A 184 7.31 -5.41 4.19
C ALA A 184 8.45 -6.41 4.43
N ILE A 185 8.15 -7.56 5.03
CA ILE A 185 9.12 -8.63 5.31
C ILE A 185 8.61 -9.97 4.77
N PRO A 186 9.50 -10.90 4.36
CA PRO A 186 9.08 -12.20 3.81
C PRO A 186 8.31 -13.04 4.82
N ASP A 187 8.79 -13.10 6.05
CA ASP A 187 8.30 -14.02 7.07
C ASP A 187 8.58 -13.52 8.50
N MET A 188 8.09 -14.26 9.48
CA MET A 188 8.25 -13.97 10.91
C MET A 188 9.72 -13.97 11.37
N GLN A 189 10.64 -14.64 10.67
CA GLN A 189 12.07 -14.70 11.06
C GLN A 189 12.78 -13.35 10.89
N HIS A 190 12.17 -12.42 10.15
CA HIS A 190 12.70 -11.07 9.93
C HIS A 190 12.22 -10.06 10.99
N LEU A 191 11.23 -10.42 11.82
CA LEU A 191 10.71 -9.54 12.88
C LEU A 191 11.77 -9.06 13.88
N PRO A 192 12.75 -9.88 14.32
CA PRO A 192 13.79 -9.41 15.24
C PRO A 192 14.55 -8.18 14.71
N ILE A 193 14.81 -8.11 13.39
CA ILE A 193 15.52 -6.98 12.75
C ILE A 193 14.73 -5.68 12.92
N VAL A 194 13.41 -5.74 12.72
CA VAL A 194 12.53 -4.58 12.92
C VAL A 194 12.50 -4.22 14.40
N LYS A 195 12.29 -5.21 15.29
CA LYS A 195 12.13 -5.02 16.72
C LYS A 195 13.37 -4.39 17.39
N GLU A 196 14.57 -4.78 16.97
CA GLU A 196 15.83 -4.23 17.51
C GLU A 196 15.96 -2.72 17.27
N LYS A 197 15.48 -2.25 16.11
CA LYS A 197 15.53 -0.84 15.71
C LYS A 197 14.37 0.00 16.22
N LEU A 198 13.33 -0.60 16.81
CA LEU A 198 12.18 0.15 17.33
C LEU A 198 12.60 1.10 18.45
N LYS A 199 12.24 2.37 18.30
CA LYS A 199 12.38 3.40 19.33
C LYS A 199 11.10 4.20 19.44
N ASP A 200 10.84 4.70 20.64
CA ASP A 200 9.70 5.57 20.91
C ASP A 200 9.70 6.76 19.95
N PHE A 201 8.51 7.09 19.43
CA PHE A 201 8.32 8.21 18.53
C PHE A 201 8.90 9.51 19.12
N SER A 202 9.73 10.19 18.34
CA SER A 202 10.31 11.48 18.72
C SER A 202 10.55 12.36 17.50
N ILE A 203 9.97 13.56 17.53
CA ILE A 203 10.07 14.55 16.44
C ILE A 203 11.52 14.99 16.20
N TYR A 204 12.35 14.98 17.25
CA TYR A 204 13.73 15.46 17.19
C TYR A 204 14.72 14.47 16.58
N ARG A 205 14.35 13.19 16.45
CA ARG A 205 15.31 12.14 16.06
C ARG A 205 15.46 11.94 14.56
N VAL A 206 14.56 12.47 13.74
CA VAL A 206 14.42 12.02 12.33
C VAL A 206 15.44 12.66 11.39
N LYS A 207 15.89 13.89 11.71
CA LYS A 207 16.87 14.58 10.88
C LYS A 207 18.19 13.79 10.90
N ASN A 208 18.60 13.27 9.74
CA ASN A 208 19.76 12.39 9.57
C ASN A 208 19.70 11.06 10.34
N ASN A 209 18.48 10.58 10.64
CA ASN A 209 18.32 9.26 11.25
C ASN A 209 18.90 8.17 10.33
N THR A 210 19.71 7.28 10.89
CA THR A 210 20.22 6.08 10.22
C THR A 210 19.88 4.79 10.96
N ASP A 211 19.36 4.90 12.18
CA ASP A 211 19.49 3.83 13.18
C ASP A 211 18.16 3.33 13.72
N PHE A 212 17.15 4.20 13.86
CA PHE A 212 15.89 3.80 14.48
C PHE A 212 14.71 3.70 13.49
N ILE A 213 13.77 2.84 13.84
CA ILE A 213 12.42 2.79 13.31
C ILE A 213 11.47 3.30 14.39
N ARG A 214 10.56 4.19 14.01
CA ARG A 214 9.49 4.68 14.91
C ARG A 214 8.58 3.55 15.37
N ASP A 215 8.10 3.64 16.61
CA ASP A 215 7.29 2.62 17.27
C ASP A 215 5.87 2.46 16.72
N ASP A 216 5.37 3.45 15.99
CA ASP A 216 4.11 3.38 15.27
C ASP A 216 4.24 2.83 13.84
N ILE A 217 5.34 2.14 13.52
CA ILE A 217 5.51 1.44 12.23
C ILE A 217 4.48 0.33 12.05
N LEU A 218 4.03 0.12 10.81
CA LEU A 218 3.26 -1.05 10.43
C LEU A 218 4.14 -2.05 9.68
N ILE A 219 3.94 -3.35 9.92
CA ILE A 219 4.74 -4.42 9.34
C ILE A 219 3.83 -5.29 8.48
N TYR A 220 4.14 -5.44 7.19
CA TYR A 220 3.50 -6.46 6.35
C TYR A 220 4.35 -7.72 6.34
N ILE A 221 3.75 -8.87 6.63
CA ILE A 221 4.44 -10.16 6.59
C ILE A 221 3.88 -10.96 5.42
N GLN A 222 4.73 -11.24 4.42
CA GLN A 222 4.29 -11.89 3.20
C GLN A 222 3.81 -13.32 3.45
N SER A 223 4.47 -14.11 4.28
CA SER A 223 4.04 -15.49 4.59
C SER A 223 2.62 -15.55 5.16
N GLU A 224 2.24 -14.55 5.98
CA GLU A 224 0.93 -14.45 6.63
C GLU A 224 -0.10 -13.67 5.81
N ASP A 225 0.36 -12.95 4.79
CA ASP A 225 -0.42 -11.97 4.03
C ASP A 225 -1.22 -11.02 4.95
N CYS A 226 -0.59 -10.51 6.00
CA CYS A 226 -1.25 -9.70 7.02
C CYS A 226 -0.37 -8.54 7.48
N PHE A 227 -1.02 -7.49 7.98
CA PHE A 227 -0.34 -6.40 8.66
C PHE A 227 -0.25 -6.67 10.16
N PHE A 228 0.81 -6.17 10.78
CA PHE A 228 1.08 -6.26 12.20
C PHE A 228 1.64 -4.93 12.71
N PHE A 229 1.52 -4.68 14.00
CA PHE A 229 2.11 -3.53 14.68
C PHE A 229 2.58 -3.91 16.07
N TYR A 230 3.53 -3.14 16.61
CA TYR A 230 4.02 -3.33 17.97
C TYR A 230 3.36 -2.37 18.95
N VAL A 231 3.14 -2.85 20.18
CA VAL A 231 2.72 -2.03 21.32
C VAL A 231 3.59 -2.39 22.52
N LYS A 232 4.01 -1.38 23.30
CA LYS A 232 4.68 -1.63 24.58
C LYS A 232 3.66 -2.04 25.63
N ASN A 233 3.95 -3.11 26.36
CA ASN A 233 3.26 -3.40 27.61
C ASN A 233 3.77 -2.50 28.75
N GLU A 234 3.18 -2.64 29.94
CA GLU A 234 3.57 -1.90 31.14
C GLU A 234 5.03 -2.12 31.55
N GLN A 235 5.59 -3.28 31.20
CA GLN A 235 7.00 -3.65 31.44
C GLN A 235 7.94 -3.14 30.33
N ARG A 236 7.46 -2.27 29.43
CA ARG A 236 8.19 -1.72 28.27
C ARG A 236 8.68 -2.75 27.26
N GLN A 237 8.08 -3.94 27.23
CA GLN A 237 8.37 -4.96 26.25
C GLN A 237 7.43 -4.83 25.04
N TRP A 238 7.98 -5.04 23.84
CA TRP A 238 7.22 -4.99 22.59
C TRP A 238 6.41 -6.27 22.35
N ASN A 239 5.08 -6.11 22.31
CA ASN A 239 4.11 -7.12 21.93
C ASN A 239 3.64 -6.87 20.49
N LEU A 240 3.55 -7.94 19.70
CA LEU A 240 3.11 -7.88 18.30
C LEU A 240 1.62 -8.17 18.20
N TYR A 241 0.89 -7.32 17.48
CA TYR A 241 -0.55 -7.47 17.23
C TYR A 241 -0.83 -7.55 15.75
N LYS A 242 -1.77 -8.40 15.37
CA LYS A 242 -2.21 -8.61 13.99
C LYS A 242 -3.37 -7.69 13.63
N ILE A 243 -3.41 -7.25 12.37
CA ILE A 243 -4.53 -6.51 11.78
C ILE A 243 -5.25 -7.41 10.78
N ASP A 244 -6.43 -7.86 11.17
CA ASP A 244 -7.22 -8.83 10.41
C ASP A 244 -8.40 -8.20 9.62
N SER A 245 -8.67 -6.92 9.79
CA SER A 245 -9.82 -6.27 9.15
C SER A 245 -9.60 -4.78 8.90
N LEU A 246 -10.44 -4.19 8.04
CA LEU A 246 -10.50 -2.75 7.82
C LEU A 246 -10.65 -1.98 9.13
N PHE A 247 -11.54 -2.41 10.02
CA PHE A 247 -11.76 -1.72 11.29
C PHE A 247 -10.64 -1.95 12.30
N GLY A 248 -9.94 -3.09 12.25
CA GLY A 248 -8.68 -3.27 12.97
C GLY A 248 -7.60 -2.30 12.50
N PHE A 249 -7.53 -2.04 11.18
CA PHE A 249 -6.61 -1.06 10.61
C PHE A 249 -6.96 0.37 11.03
N ILE A 250 -8.25 0.73 10.98
CA ILE A 250 -8.74 2.04 11.47
C ILE A 250 -8.46 2.19 12.97
N TYR A 251 -8.68 1.13 13.76
CA TYR A 251 -8.34 1.13 15.18
C TYR A 251 -6.86 1.41 15.39
N TYR A 252 -5.98 0.76 14.63
CA TYR A 252 -4.55 1.03 14.68
C TYR A 252 -4.21 2.50 14.34
N LEU A 253 -4.74 3.01 13.22
CA LEU A 253 -4.55 4.41 12.80
C LEU A 253 -5.07 5.42 13.82
N SER A 254 -6.12 5.07 14.57
CA SER A 254 -6.75 5.98 15.52
C SER A 254 -6.01 6.03 16.86
N ASN A 255 -5.34 4.94 17.25
CA ASN A 255 -4.76 4.80 18.58
C ASN A 255 -3.23 4.87 18.59
N TYR A 256 -2.56 4.33 17.58
CA TYR A 256 -1.12 4.14 17.61
C TYR A 256 -0.37 5.03 16.61
N PHE A 257 -0.96 5.31 15.44
CA PHE A 257 -0.33 6.17 14.44
C PHE A 257 -0.22 7.63 14.92
N LYS A 258 1.02 8.12 15.05
CA LYS A 258 1.35 9.42 15.67
C LYS A 258 1.23 10.59 14.70
N SER A 259 1.22 10.33 13.40
CA SER A 259 1.20 11.36 12.35
C SER A 259 -0.17 11.53 11.69
N SER A 260 -1.24 11.32 12.45
CA SER A 260 -2.62 11.35 11.97
C SER A 260 -3.05 12.67 11.33
N LYS A 261 -2.39 13.78 11.65
CA LYS A 261 -2.63 15.11 11.04
C LYS A 261 -2.36 15.16 9.53
N GLN A 262 -1.60 14.20 9.01
CA GLN A 262 -1.26 14.09 7.59
C GLN A 262 -2.34 13.35 6.79
N MET A 263 -3.30 12.72 7.49
CA MET A 263 -4.48 12.15 6.85
C MET A 263 -5.46 13.25 6.48
N THR A 264 -6.01 13.16 5.28
CA THR A 264 -7.05 14.09 4.82
C THR A 264 -8.41 13.44 4.95
N PHE A 265 -9.36 14.18 5.51
CA PHE A 265 -10.77 13.80 5.58
C PHE A 265 -11.59 14.88 4.88
N SER A 266 -12.56 14.50 4.07
CA SER A 266 -13.53 15.46 3.57
C SER A 266 -14.85 14.82 3.14
N ASN A 267 -15.87 15.66 3.05
CA ASN A 267 -17.21 15.33 2.58
C ASN A 267 -17.44 15.77 1.13
N ASP A 268 -16.42 16.30 0.45
CA ASP A 268 -16.49 16.68 -0.95
C ASP A 268 -16.55 15.44 -1.85
N GLU A 269 -17.72 15.23 -2.45
CA GLU A 269 -17.98 14.12 -3.35
C GLU A 269 -17.30 14.28 -4.72
N GLU A 270 -17.11 15.51 -5.21
CA GLU A 270 -16.44 15.77 -6.49
C GLU A 270 -14.94 15.46 -6.41
N LYS A 271 -14.32 15.81 -5.27
CA LYS A 271 -12.96 15.37 -4.97
C LYS A 271 -12.86 13.85 -5.00
N TYR A 272 -13.82 13.13 -4.41
CA TYR A 272 -13.84 11.67 -4.43
C TYR A 272 -14.05 11.09 -5.85
N LYS A 273 -14.96 11.65 -6.65
CA LYS A 273 -15.18 11.22 -8.05
C LYS A 273 -13.91 11.35 -8.88
N THR A 274 -13.15 12.44 -8.67
CA THR A 274 -11.87 12.66 -9.35
C THR A 274 -10.85 11.56 -9.03
N LEU A 275 -10.78 11.12 -7.76
CA LEU A 275 -9.92 10.00 -7.35
C LEU A 275 -10.33 8.68 -8.02
N GLU A 276 -11.62 8.49 -8.31
CA GLU A 276 -12.15 7.28 -8.93
C GLU A 276 -11.96 7.17 -10.45
N ILE A 277 -11.51 8.22 -11.15
CA ILE A 277 -11.46 8.27 -12.63
C ILE A 277 -10.82 7.02 -13.24
N LEU A 278 -9.64 6.60 -12.76
CA LEU A 278 -8.94 5.42 -13.31
C LEU A 278 -9.68 4.10 -13.02
N TYR A 279 -10.39 4.01 -11.90
CA TYR A 279 -11.19 2.83 -11.54
C TYR A 279 -12.47 2.74 -12.36
N VAL A 280 -13.13 3.89 -12.58
CA VAL A 280 -14.30 4.01 -13.46
C VAL A 280 -13.93 3.62 -14.88
N LYS A 281 -12.84 4.19 -15.43
CA LYS A 281 -12.33 3.85 -16.76
C LYS A 281 -12.01 2.36 -16.91
N SER A 282 -11.38 1.74 -15.91
CA SER A 282 -11.15 0.29 -15.91
C SER A 282 -12.46 -0.51 -15.95
N ARG A 283 -13.47 -0.11 -15.17
CA ARG A 283 -14.79 -0.75 -15.16
C ARG A 283 -15.49 -0.62 -16.50
N GLU A 284 -15.41 0.54 -17.15
CA GLU A 284 -15.99 0.78 -18.47
C GLU A 284 -15.33 -0.07 -19.55
N ASN A 285 -13.99 -0.10 -19.59
CA ASN A 285 -13.23 -0.97 -20.48
C ASN A 285 -13.66 -2.44 -20.31
N ARG A 286 -13.77 -2.91 -19.06
CA ARG A 286 -14.22 -4.28 -18.79
C ARG A 286 -15.62 -4.56 -19.33
N LYS A 287 -16.56 -3.60 -19.23
CA LYS A 287 -17.90 -3.75 -19.82
C LYS A 287 -17.85 -3.79 -21.35
N GLN A 288 -17.10 -2.89 -21.97
CA GLN A 288 -17.02 -2.75 -23.42
C GLN A 288 -16.36 -3.95 -24.11
N TYR A 289 -15.31 -4.50 -23.50
CA TYR A 289 -14.52 -5.61 -24.03
C TYR A 289 -14.91 -6.98 -23.44
N ASN A 290 -16.03 -7.08 -22.72
CA ASN A 290 -16.54 -8.38 -22.27
C ASN A 290 -17.04 -9.21 -23.45
N THR A 291 -16.20 -10.11 -23.94
CA THR A 291 -16.46 -10.97 -25.10
C THR A 291 -17.40 -12.13 -24.77
N ILE A 292 -17.59 -12.48 -23.49
CA ILE A 292 -18.49 -13.57 -23.06
C ILE A 292 -19.95 -13.16 -23.25
N THR A 293 -20.32 -11.94 -22.85
CA THR A 293 -21.69 -11.43 -23.04
C THR A 293 -22.02 -11.22 -24.52
N LYS A 294 -21.03 -10.88 -25.36
CA LYS A 294 -21.20 -10.73 -26.80
C LYS A 294 -21.34 -12.07 -27.56
N LYS A 295 -20.80 -13.17 -27.01
CA LYS A 295 -20.97 -14.52 -27.58
C LYS A 295 -22.36 -15.09 -27.29
N ASN A 296 -22.95 -14.78 -26.13
CA ASN A 296 -24.28 -15.27 -25.75
C ASN A 296 -25.44 -14.38 -26.23
N ALA A 297 -25.13 -13.28 -26.92
CA ALA A 297 -26.10 -12.37 -27.55
C ALA A 297 -26.21 -12.58 -29.07
N LYS A 298 -25.55 -13.62 -29.60
CA LYS A 298 -25.72 -14.15 -30.96
C LYS A 298 -26.41 -15.49 -30.86
#